data_AF-A0A1C5Y653-F1
#
_entry.id   AF-A0A1C5Y653-F1
#
_cell.length_a   1.000
_cell.length_b   1.000
_cell.length_c   1.000
_cell.angle_alpha   90.00
_cell.angle_beta   90.00
_cell.angle_gamma   90.00
#
_symmetry.space_group_name_H-M   'P 1'
#
loop_
_entity.id
_entity.type
_entity.pdbx_description
1 polymer ?
#
loop_
_entity_poly.entity_id
_entity_poly.type
_entity_poly.pdbx_seq_one_letter_code
_entity_poly.pdbx_strand_id
1 'polypeptide(L)'
;MKETVGRSIGMLSNLIRRHFSTFSFHDTLSPAQGKTLHFILARSMDTDVFQKDVEEEYSLRPPTATKILKDMEKNGLIRRETVPYDARLKRIVVTEKGLQYQGMIRESLEETERRLTAGITEDDLATFFRVISRMIRNMS
;
A
#
# COMPACT_ATOMS: atom_id res chain seq x y z
N MET A 1 -24.75 6.44 21.12
CA MET A 1 -24.29 5.16 20.50
C MET A 1 -22.84 4.97 20.93
N LYS A 2 -22.46 3.83 21.55
CA LYS A 2 -21.09 3.68 22.10
C LYS A 2 -20.04 3.69 20.99
N GLU A 3 -18.96 4.44 21.21
CA GLU A 3 -17.76 4.35 20.37
C GLU A 3 -17.14 2.96 20.50
N THR A 4 -16.73 2.39 19.38
CA THR A 4 -16.01 1.12 19.36
C THR A 4 -14.79 1.25 18.48
N VAL A 5 -13.68 0.63 18.90
CA VAL A 5 -12.40 0.67 18.19
C VAL A 5 -12.56 0.27 16.72
N GLY A 6 -13.28 -0.83 16.45
CA GLY A 6 -13.50 -1.30 15.08
C GLY A 6 -14.24 -0.30 14.19
N ARG A 7 -15.22 0.44 14.74
CA ARG A 7 -15.95 1.47 13.97
C ARG A 7 -15.06 2.67 13.66
N SER A 8 -14.26 3.11 14.64
CA SER A 8 -13.33 4.24 14.45
C SER A 8 -12.25 3.90 13.41
N ILE A 9 -11.65 2.72 13.49
CA ILE A 9 -10.68 2.24 12.50
C ILE A 9 -11.32 2.13 11.11
N GLY A 10 -12.53 1.56 11.01
CA GLY A 10 -13.25 1.44 9.74
C GLY A 10 -13.58 2.80 9.12
N MET A 11 -14.01 3.77 9.93
CA MET A 11 -14.30 5.14 9.49
C MET A 11 -13.02 5.83 8.98
N LEU A 12 -11.94 5.78 9.76
CA LEU A 12 -10.67 6.38 9.38
C LEU A 12 -10.10 5.75 8.10
N SER A 13 -10.14 4.42 8.00
CA SER A 13 -9.71 3.68 6.80
C SER A 13 -10.49 4.12 5.55
N ASN A 14 -11.80 4.32 5.67
CA ASN A 14 -12.64 4.82 4.58
C ASN A 14 -12.30 6.27 4.20
N LEU A 15 -12.00 7.14 5.17
CA LEU A 15 -11.59 8.52 4.92
C LEU A 15 -10.22 8.57 4.22
N ILE A 16 -9.24 7.79 4.70
CA ILE A 16 -7.94 7.62 4.05
C ILE A 16 -8.13 7.14 2.61
N ARG A 17 -8.93 6.10 2.40
CA ARG A 17 -9.20 5.56 1.07
C ARG A 17 -9.83 6.60 0.13
N ARG A 18 -10.78 7.39 0.64
CA ARG A 18 -11.44 8.46 -0.12
C ARG A 18 -10.45 9.55 -0.51
N HIS A 19 -9.59 9.95 0.41
CA HIS A 19 -8.54 10.92 0.14
C HIS A 19 -7.60 10.43 -0.97
N PHE A 20 -7.13 9.18 -0.88
CA PHE A 20 -6.35 8.55 -1.96
C PHE A 20 -7.09 8.49 -3.30
N SER A 21 -8.40 8.26 -3.30
CA SER A 21 -9.19 8.28 -4.55
C SER A 21 -9.39 9.67 -5.13
N THR A 22 -9.28 10.73 -4.34
CA THR A 22 -9.30 12.12 -4.85
C THR A 22 -8.03 12.42 -5.63
N PHE A 23 -6.90 11.80 -5.28
CA PHE A 23 -5.70 11.77 -6.12
C PHE A 23 -5.79 10.76 -7.27
N SER A 24 -7.01 10.45 -7.76
CA SER A 24 -7.21 9.58 -8.92
C SER A 24 -6.19 9.94 -9.97
N PHE A 25 -5.21 9.06 -10.14
CA PHE A 25 -4.04 9.26 -10.97
C PHE A 25 -4.53 9.19 -12.41
N HIS A 26 -5.13 10.27 -12.92
CA HIS A 26 -5.74 10.39 -14.25
C HIS A 26 -6.49 9.11 -14.70
N ASP A 27 -7.46 8.64 -13.90
CA ASP A 27 -8.24 7.41 -14.16
C ASP A 27 -7.43 6.11 -14.39
N THR A 28 -6.12 6.12 -14.14
CA THR A 28 -5.22 5.01 -14.51
C THR A 28 -4.85 4.08 -13.36
N LEU A 29 -4.90 4.54 -12.11
CA LEU A 29 -4.61 3.73 -10.91
C LEU A 29 -5.71 3.83 -9.86
N SER A 30 -6.16 2.67 -9.38
CA SER A 30 -6.95 2.59 -8.15
C SER A 30 -6.09 2.87 -6.91
N PRO A 31 -6.68 3.31 -5.79
CA PRO A 31 -5.95 3.51 -4.53
C PRO A 31 -5.13 2.30 -4.07
N ALA A 32 -5.63 1.08 -4.29
CA ALA A 32 -4.92 -0.14 -3.93
C ALA A 32 -3.68 -0.36 -4.81
N GLN A 33 -3.79 -0.07 -6.11
CA GLN A 33 -2.65 -0.16 -7.04
C GLN A 33 -1.62 0.93 -6.75
N GLY A 34 -2.04 2.16 -6.41
CA GLY A 34 -1.12 3.24 -6.02
C GLY A 34 -0.29 2.89 -4.79
N LYS A 35 -0.92 2.37 -3.72
CA LYS A 35 -0.20 1.88 -2.53
C LYS A 35 0.72 0.72 -2.84
N THR A 36 0.24 -0.28 -3.60
CA THR A 36 1.05 -1.43 -3.99
C THR A 36 2.26 -1.00 -4.83
N LEU A 37 2.08 -0.08 -5.77
CA LEU A 37 3.15 0.46 -6.60
C LEU A 37 4.17 1.24 -5.76
N HIS A 38 3.72 2.05 -4.78
CA HIS A 38 4.62 2.71 -3.84
C HIS A 38 5.50 1.71 -3.09
N PHE A 39 4.90 0.67 -2.51
CA PHE A 39 5.64 -0.36 -1.79
C PHE A 39 6.67 -1.05 -2.68
N ILE A 40 6.27 -1.48 -3.88
CA ILE A 40 7.19 -2.12 -4.82
C ILE A 40 8.35 -1.17 -5.17
N LEU A 41 8.05 0.10 -5.49
CA LEU A 41 9.08 1.11 -5.80
C LEU A 41 10.07 1.29 -4.64
N ALA A 42 9.57 1.45 -3.41
CA ALA A 42 10.41 1.62 -2.23
C ALA A 42 11.29 0.40 -1.95
N ARG A 43 10.70 -0.80 -1.99
CA ARG A 43 11.37 -2.06 -1.65
C ARG A 43 12.35 -2.52 -2.74
N SER A 44 12.03 -2.25 -4.01
CA SER A 44 12.85 -2.65 -5.17
C SER A 44 14.21 -1.95 -5.27
N MET A 45 14.44 -0.90 -4.47
CA MET A 45 15.75 -0.25 -4.37
C MET A 45 16.77 -1.14 -3.63
N ASP A 46 16.30 -2.01 -2.72
CA ASP A 46 17.17 -2.82 -1.87
C ASP A 46 17.18 -4.31 -2.27
N THR A 47 16.04 -4.84 -2.72
CA THR A 47 15.87 -6.28 -3.00
C THR A 47 14.78 -6.52 -4.04
N ASP A 48 14.84 -7.67 -4.71
CA ASP A 48 13.72 -8.16 -5.52
C ASP A 48 12.45 -8.27 -4.66
N VAL A 49 11.32 -7.89 -5.26
CA VAL A 49 10.00 -7.88 -4.61
C VAL A 49 9.15 -9.00 -5.20
N PHE A 50 8.49 -9.78 -4.36
CA PHE A 50 7.60 -10.88 -4.74
C PHE A 50 6.16 -10.59 -4.30
N GLN A 51 5.22 -11.39 -4.81
CA GLN A 51 3.83 -11.29 -4.39
C GLN A 51 3.67 -11.49 -2.87
N LYS A 52 4.47 -12.38 -2.27
CA LYS A 52 4.43 -12.65 -0.83
C LYS A 52 4.78 -11.40 -0.01
N ASP A 53 5.71 -10.56 -0.49
CA ASP A 53 6.05 -9.31 0.18
C ASP A 53 4.86 -8.34 0.18
N VAL A 54 4.10 -8.26 -0.93
CA VAL A 54 2.88 -7.43 -1.02
C VAL A 54 1.76 -7.98 -0.12
N GLU A 55 1.66 -9.31 -0.03
CA GLU A 55 0.71 -9.97 0.88
C GLU A 55 1.02 -9.65 2.35
N GLU A 56 2.29 -9.73 2.73
CA GLU A 56 2.74 -9.48 4.11
C GLU A 56 2.60 -8.00 4.49
N GLU A 57 3.08 -7.08 3.64
CA GLU A 57 3.03 -5.62 3.88
C GLU A 57 1.62 -5.13 4.20
N TYR A 58 0.63 -5.60 3.44
CA TYR A 58 -0.76 -5.15 3.55
C TYR A 58 -1.69 -6.17 4.20
N SER A 59 -1.15 -7.25 4.76
CA SER A 59 -1.91 -8.38 5.33
C SER A 59 -3.03 -8.87 4.38
N LEU A 60 -2.72 -8.95 3.09
CA LEU A 60 -3.66 -9.34 2.05
C LEU A 60 -3.74 -10.85 1.93
N ARG A 61 -4.96 -11.36 1.71
CA ARG A 61 -5.15 -12.75 1.29
C ARG A 61 -4.55 -12.96 -0.10
N PRO A 62 -3.96 -14.13 -0.41
CA PRO A 62 -3.33 -14.39 -1.71
C PRO A 62 -4.20 -14.10 -2.94
N PRO A 63 -5.52 -14.41 -2.95
CA PRO A 63 -6.38 -14.06 -4.08
C PRO A 63 -6.52 -12.55 -4.31
N THR A 64 -6.49 -11.76 -3.24
CA THR A 64 -6.59 -10.30 -3.31
C THR A 64 -5.32 -9.70 -3.89
N ALA A 65 -4.14 -10.13 -3.41
CA ALA A 65 -2.86 -9.71 -3.97
C ALA A 65 -2.73 -10.11 -5.44
N THR A 66 -3.12 -11.35 -5.77
CA THR A 66 -3.13 -11.85 -7.15
C THR A 66 -3.97 -10.95 -8.08
N LYS A 67 -5.18 -10.57 -7.64
CA LYS A 67 -6.06 -9.70 -8.43
C LYS A 67 -5.44 -8.32 -8.66
N ILE A 68 -4.95 -7.67 -7.60
CA ILE A 68 -4.31 -6.35 -7.69
C ILE A 68 -3.13 -6.40 -8.67
N LEU A 69 -2.24 -7.37 -8.52
CA LEU A 69 -1.05 -7.50 -9.37
C LEU A 69 -1.41 -7.81 -10.83
N LYS A 70 -2.44 -8.63 -11.08
CA LYS A 70 -2.94 -8.89 -12.45
C LYS A 70 -3.49 -7.62 -13.10
N ASP A 71 -4.25 -6.82 -12.35
CA ASP A 71 -4.79 -5.56 -12.86
C ASP A 71 -3.65 -4.54 -13.13
N MET A 72 -2.62 -4.51 -12.28
CA MET A 72 -1.43 -3.66 -12.50
C MET A 72 -0.63 -4.07 -13.75
N GLU A 73 -0.46 -5.38 -13.96
CA GLU A 73 0.20 -5.94 -15.14
C GLU A 73 -0.59 -5.66 -16.42
N LYS A 74 -1.92 -5.86 -16.39
CA LYS A 74 -2.82 -5.49 -17.49
C LYS A 74 -2.75 -4.01 -17.84
N ASN A 75 -2.61 -3.15 -16.84
CA ASN A 75 -2.48 -1.70 -17.03
C ASN A 75 -1.06 -1.28 -17.42
N GLY A 76 -0.12 -2.22 -17.55
CA GLY A 76 1.26 -1.97 -17.97
C GLY A 76 2.12 -1.27 -16.91
N LEU A 77 1.73 -1.31 -15.64
CA LEU A 77 2.46 -0.66 -14.53
C LEU A 77 3.61 -1.51 -14.00
N ILE A 78 3.46 -2.83 -14.10
CA ILE A 78 4.45 -3.82 -13.65
C ILE A 78 4.55 -4.95 -14.66
N ARG A 79 5.61 -5.74 -14.54
CA ARG A 79 5.77 -7.06 -15.18
C ARG A 79 6.27 -8.07 -14.15
N ARG A 80 5.87 -9.34 -14.30
CA ARG A 80 6.34 -10.43 -13.44
C ARG A 80 7.31 -11.33 -14.20
N GLU A 81 8.56 -11.37 -13.75
CA GLU A 81 9.64 -12.17 -14.36
C GLU A 81 10.06 -13.33 -13.46
N THR A 82 10.35 -14.48 -14.06
CA THR A 82 11.00 -15.58 -13.34
C THR A 82 12.41 -15.20 -12.94
N VAL A 83 12.85 -15.66 -11.78
CA VAL A 83 14.22 -15.47 -11.33
C VAL A 83 15.11 -16.65 -11.74
N PRO A 84 16.42 -16.44 -12.01
CA PRO A 84 17.31 -17.50 -12.51
C PRO A 84 17.48 -18.68 -11.54
N TYR A 85 17.26 -18.46 -10.24
CA TYR A 85 17.51 -19.44 -9.18
C TYR A 85 16.26 -20.25 -8.78
N ASP A 86 15.04 -19.83 -9.16
CA ASP A 86 13.81 -20.61 -8.97
C ASP A 86 12.72 -20.16 -9.96
N ALA A 87 12.43 -21.00 -10.96
CA ALA A 87 11.44 -20.72 -12.00
C ALA A 87 9.99 -20.61 -11.46
N ARG A 88 9.72 -21.06 -10.24
CA ARG A 88 8.41 -20.93 -9.58
C ARG A 88 8.23 -19.55 -8.97
N LEU A 89 9.33 -18.84 -8.70
CA LEU A 89 9.30 -17.49 -8.16
C LEU A 89 9.24 -16.47 -9.29
N LYS A 90 8.33 -15.51 -9.14
CA LYS A 90 8.22 -14.38 -10.06
C LYS A 90 8.45 -13.08 -9.30
N ARG A 91 9.57 -12.43 -9.58
CA ARG A 91 9.84 -11.08 -9.09
C ARG A 91 8.97 -10.08 -9.83
N ILE A 92 8.56 -9.04 -9.13
CA ILE A 92 7.77 -7.93 -9.64
C ILE A 92 8.74 -6.82 -10.03
N VAL A 93 8.67 -6.39 -11.28
CA VAL A 93 9.48 -5.30 -11.80
C VAL A 93 8.56 -4.19 -12.27
N VAL A 94 8.83 -2.96 -11.82
CA VAL A 94 8.10 -1.78 -12.25
C VAL A 94 8.51 -1.41 -13.67
N THR A 95 7.53 -1.10 -14.51
CA THR A 95 7.80 -0.67 -15.90
C THR A 95 8.13 0.83 -15.95
N GLU A 96 8.60 1.32 -17.10
CA GLU A 96 8.75 2.76 -17.34
C GLU A 96 7.45 3.52 -17.10
N LYS A 97 6.32 2.97 -17.54
CA LYS A 97 5.00 3.54 -17.27
C LYS A 97 4.72 3.59 -15.77
N GLY A 98 5.05 2.56 -15.00
CA GLY A 98 4.88 2.55 -13.55
C GLY A 98 5.74 3.62 -12.85
N LEU A 99 6.98 3.81 -13.31
CA LEU A 99 7.91 4.82 -12.77
C LEU A 99 7.40 6.25 -12.95
N GLN A 100 6.66 6.54 -14.02
CA GLN A 100 6.05 7.86 -14.24
C GLN A 100 5.09 8.29 -13.10
N TYR A 101 4.53 7.33 -12.35
CA TYR A 101 3.62 7.62 -11.25
C TYR A 101 4.33 7.79 -9.90
N GLN A 102 5.64 7.52 -9.80
CA GLN A 102 6.37 7.53 -8.53
C GLN A 102 6.25 8.88 -7.81
N GLY A 103 6.46 9.98 -8.52
CA GLY A 103 6.39 11.33 -7.94
C GLY A 103 5.01 11.64 -7.36
N MET A 104 3.97 11.44 -8.17
CA MET A 104 2.57 11.69 -7.75
C MET A 104 2.15 10.79 -6.59
N ILE A 105 2.54 9.52 -6.60
CA ILE A 105 2.21 8.58 -5.53
C ILE A 105 2.86 9.01 -4.21
N ARG A 106 4.15 9.40 -4.26
CA ARG A 106 4.87 9.91 -3.10
C ARG A 106 4.19 11.16 -2.53
N GLU A 107 3.89 12.15 -3.37
CA GLU A 107 3.21 13.38 -2.94
C GLU A 107 1.85 13.11 -2.29
N SER A 108 1.06 12.20 -2.87
CA SER A 108 -0.25 11.81 -2.33
C SER A 108 -0.14 11.12 -0.96
N LEU A 109 0.88 10.28 -0.76
CA LEU A 109 1.16 9.63 0.52
C LEU A 109 1.60 10.62 1.58
N GLU A 110 2.57 11.48 1.25
CA GLU A 110 3.07 12.52 2.16
C GLU A 110 1.96 13.48 2.58
N GLU A 111 1.10 13.89 1.63
CA GLU A 111 -0.03 14.75 1.95
C GLU A 111 -1.06 14.05 2.84
N THR A 112 -1.31 12.77 2.59
CA THR A 112 -2.20 11.99 3.45
C THR A 112 -1.64 11.87 4.86
N GLU A 113 -0.34 11.60 5.00
CA GLU A 113 0.33 11.50 6.29
C GLU A 113 0.31 12.83 7.04
N ARG A 114 0.65 13.94 6.36
CA ARG A 114 0.55 15.29 6.93
C ARG A 114 -0.84 15.58 7.46
N ARG A 115 -1.90 15.23 6.72
CA ARG A 115 -3.29 15.44 7.16
C ARG A 115 -3.71 14.51 8.30
N LEU A 116 -3.24 13.27 8.32
CA LEU A 116 -3.54 12.31 9.38
C LEU A 116 -2.92 12.71 10.72
N THR A 117 -1.74 13.33 10.67
CA THR A 117 -0.94 13.69 11.85
C THR A 117 -1.09 15.16 12.26
N ALA A 118 -1.75 15.98 11.44
CA ALA A 118 -1.93 17.41 11.69
C ALA A 118 -2.56 17.69 13.06
N GLY A 119 -1.83 18.44 13.89
CA GLY A 119 -2.27 18.84 15.23
C GLY A 119 -2.15 17.76 16.30
N ILE A 120 -1.51 16.62 16.00
CA ILE A 120 -1.23 15.54 16.97
C ILE A 120 0.23 15.66 17.43
N THR A 121 0.45 15.53 18.74
CA THR A 121 1.80 15.56 19.31
C THR A 121 2.58 14.28 19.01
N GLU A 122 3.91 14.35 19.07
CA GLU A 122 4.76 13.16 18.89
C GLU A 122 4.48 12.08 19.95
N ASP A 123 4.19 12.47 21.19
CA ASP A 123 3.86 11.55 22.29
C ASP A 123 2.53 10.81 22.07
N ASP A 124 1.52 11.51 21.55
CA ASP A 124 0.24 10.92 21.19
C ASP A 124 0.38 9.95 20.01
N LEU A 125 1.17 10.33 18.99
CA LEU A 125 1.50 9.44 17.87
C LEU A 125 2.26 8.19 18.34
N ALA A 126 3.26 8.35 19.21
CA ALA A 126 3.99 7.23 19.80
C ALA A 126 3.05 6.30 20.58
N THR A 127 2.10 6.86 21.32
CA THR A 127 1.07 6.10 22.02
C THR A 127 0.16 5.37 21.03
N PHE A 128 -0.29 6.04 19.96
CA PHE A 128 -1.08 5.44 18.90
C PHE A 128 -0.37 4.24 18.26
N PHE A 129 0.88 4.40 17.84
CA PHE A 129 1.66 3.33 17.22
C PHE A 129 1.82 2.13 18.16
N ARG A 130 2.12 2.36 19.44
CA ARG A 130 2.21 1.30 20.45
C ARG A 130 0.88 0.52 20.57
N VAL A 131 -0.25 1.22 20.59
CA VAL A 131 -1.58 0.61 20.76
C VAL A 131 -2.00 -0.14 19.49
N ILE A 132 -1.87 0.47 18.31
CA ILE A 132 -2.29 -0.16 17.05
C ILE A 132 -1.42 -1.37 16.71
N SER A 133 -0.11 -1.34 16.99
CA SER A 133 0.75 -2.52 16.83
C SER A 133 0.31 -3.68 17.73
N ARG A 134 -0.17 -3.40 18.96
CA ARG A 134 -0.72 -4.44 19.84
C ARG A 134 -2.04 -4.99 19.28
N MET A 135 -2.90 -4.14 18.72
CA MET A 135 -4.14 -4.57 18.07
C MET A 135 -3.85 -5.46 16.85
N ILE A 136 -2.89 -5.09 16.01
CA ILE A 136 -2.46 -5.89 14.85
C ILE A 136 -1.99 -7.28 15.31
N ARG A 137 -1.11 -7.34 16.32
CA ARG A 137 -0.65 -8.63 16.89
C ARG A 137 -1.77 -9.50 17.46
N ASN A 138 -2.84 -8.92 17.98
CA ASN A 138 -3.98 -9.68 18.49
C ASN A 138 -4.87 -10.26 17.38
N MET A 139 -4.77 -9.72 16.16
CA MET A 139 -5.62 -10.06 15.00
C MET A 139 -4.88 -10.85 13.91
N SER A 140 -3.55 -10.96 14.03
CA SER A 140 -2.68 -11.74 13.14
C SER A 140 -2.66 -13.20 13.58
#